data_AF-A0A9N9K1F9-F1
#
_entry.id   AF-A0A9N9K1F9-F1
#
_cell.length_a   1.000
_cell.length_b   1.000
_cell.length_c   1.000
_cell.angle_alpha   90.00
_cell.angle_beta   90.00
_cell.angle_gamma   90.00
#
_symmetry.space_group_name_H-M   'P 1'
#
loop_
_entity.id
_entity.type
_entity.pdbx_description
1 polymer ?
#
loop_
_entity_poly.entity_id
_entity_poly.type
_entity_poly.pdbx_seq_one_letter_code
_entity_poly.pdbx_strand_id
1 'polypeptide(L)'
;EPVKLEAHLALQCPNVEKHVRQFYLFCVTCCDNLEEQFEYSKKQKSNNQHNLTKYFSQKTGDGLSEKQINIINITLLKDFVMCGISFSIIENLYFIDLLQTLCSDYDTPSRKILAG
;
A
#
# COMPACT_ATOMS: atom_id res chain seq x y z
N GLU A 1 -10.91 11.74 -15.21
CA GLU A 1 -10.72 10.83 -14.07
C GLU A 1 -9.25 10.44 -13.99
N PRO A 2 -8.60 10.58 -12.83
CA PRO A 2 -7.18 10.30 -12.65
C PRO A 2 -6.82 8.83 -12.96
N VAL A 3 -7.70 7.87 -12.68
CA VAL A 3 -7.49 6.42 -12.98
C VAL A 3 -7.29 6.15 -14.49
N LYS A 4 -8.01 6.86 -15.37
CA LYS A 4 -7.84 6.75 -16.83
C LYS A 4 -6.49 7.29 -17.31
N LEU A 5 -5.92 8.24 -16.58
CA LEU A 5 -4.62 8.82 -16.91
C LEU A 5 -3.49 7.88 -16.51
N GLU A 6 -3.56 7.28 -15.32
CA GLU A 6 -2.55 6.32 -14.83
C GLU A 6 -2.44 5.10 -15.76
N ALA A 7 -3.58 4.49 -16.11
CA ALA A 7 -3.63 3.38 -17.05
C ALA A 7 -3.11 3.77 -18.45
N HIS A 8 -3.44 4.99 -18.91
CA HIS A 8 -2.93 5.50 -20.18
C HIS A 8 -1.41 5.69 -20.14
N LEU A 9 -0.85 6.28 -19.09
CA LEU A 9 0.59 6.48 -18.93
C LEU A 9 1.37 5.17 -18.82
N ALA A 10 0.80 4.17 -18.14
CA ALA A 10 1.40 2.84 -17.99
C ALA A 10 1.41 2.02 -19.29
N LEU A 11 0.27 1.99 -20.01
CA LEU A 11 0.02 0.98 -21.04
C LEU A 11 -0.08 1.54 -22.47
N GLN A 12 -0.53 2.78 -22.62
CA GLN A 12 -0.98 3.29 -23.93
C GLN A 12 -0.17 4.48 -24.45
N CYS A 13 0.52 5.23 -23.58
CA CYS A 13 1.20 6.46 -23.98
C CYS A 13 2.52 6.16 -24.70
N PRO A 14 2.66 6.48 -26.00
CA PRO A 14 3.85 6.15 -26.79
C PRO A 14 5.06 7.02 -26.45
N ASN A 15 4.85 8.18 -25.84
CA ASN A 15 5.87 9.21 -25.64
C ASN A 15 6.09 9.54 -24.16
N VAL A 16 6.28 8.49 -23.36
CA VAL A 16 6.50 8.60 -21.91
C VAL A 16 7.89 8.07 -21.58
N GLU A 17 8.58 8.74 -20.66
CA GLU A 17 9.89 8.27 -20.21
C GLU A 17 9.78 6.90 -19.51
N LYS A 18 10.79 6.05 -19.69
CA LYS A 18 10.78 4.66 -19.16
C LYS A 18 10.49 4.60 -17.66
N HIS A 19 11.07 5.51 -16.88
CA HIS A 19 10.92 5.53 -15.43
C HIS A 19 9.47 5.88 -15.03
N VAL A 20 8.85 6.82 -15.74
CA VAL A 20 7.44 7.20 -15.56
C VAL A 20 6.51 6.05 -15.94
N ARG A 21 6.80 5.34 -17.05
CA ARG A 21 6.02 4.17 -17.44
C ARG A 21 6.09 3.06 -16.39
N GLN A 22 7.30 2.74 -15.91
CA GLN A 22 7.52 1.72 -14.89
C GLN A 22 6.81 2.07 -13.58
N PHE A 23 6.87 3.34 -13.18
CA PHE A 23 6.17 3.86 -12.02
C PHE A 23 4.65 3.64 -12.13
N TYR A 24 4.01 4.11 -13.21
CA TYR A 24 2.57 3.95 -13.37
C TYR A 24 2.15 2.49 -13.63
N LEU A 25 2.99 1.70 -14.27
CA LEU A 25 2.74 0.26 -14.44
C LEU A 25 2.74 -0.46 -13.08
N PHE A 26 3.65 -0.11 -12.18
CA PHE A 26 3.64 -0.60 -10.80
C PHE A 26 2.39 -0.12 -10.05
N CYS A 27 2.00 1.16 -10.18
CA CYS A 27 0.77 1.66 -9.58
C CYS A 27 -0.47 0.89 -10.05
N VAL A 28 -0.65 0.72 -11.37
CA VAL A 28 -1.81 0.01 -11.94
C VAL A 28 -1.82 -1.45 -11.52
N THR A 29 -0.68 -2.16 -11.61
CA THR A 29 -0.62 -3.59 -11.23
C THR A 29 -0.74 -3.83 -9.71
N CYS A 30 -0.23 -2.93 -8.87
CA CYS A 30 -0.42 -3.04 -7.41
C CYS A 30 -1.79 -2.55 -6.94
N CYS A 31 -2.47 -1.69 -7.70
CA CYS A 31 -3.84 -1.27 -7.41
C CYS A 31 -4.86 -2.30 -7.91
N ASP A 32 -4.68 -2.90 -9.09
CA ASP A 32 -5.59 -3.91 -9.65
C ASP A 32 -5.57 -5.21 -8.82
N ASN A 33 -4.40 -5.64 -8.32
CA ASN A 33 -4.31 -6.79 -7.41
C ASN A 33 -4.98 -6.55 -6.03
N LEU A 34 -5.27 -5.30 -5.67
CA LEU A 34 -6.06 -4.96 -4.49
C LEU A 34 -7.55 -4.89 -4.80
N GLU A 35 -7.99 -4.73 -6.05
CA GLU A 35 -9.41 -4.77 -6.43
C GLU A 35 -9.88 -6.20 -6.77
N GLU A 36 -9.06 -7.01 -7.46
CA GLU A 36 -9.46 -8.35 -7.92
C GLU A 36 -9.41 -9.45 -6.85
N GLN A 37 -8.69 -9.28 -5.73
CA GLN A 37 -8.82 -10.21 -4.59
C GLN A 37 -10.07 -9.97 -3.73
N PHE A 38 -10.89 -8.98 -4.06
CA PHE A 38 -12.24 -8.81 -3.50
C PHE A 38 -13.31 -9.20 -4.53
N GLU A 39 -13.29 -10.44 -5.02
CA GLU A 39 -14.49 -11.05 -5.62
C GLU A 39 -15.57 -11.23 -4.53
N TYR A 40 -16.36 -10.17 -4.34
CA TYR A 40 -17.67 -10.27 -3.72
C TYR A 40 -18.55 -11.14 -4.60
N SER A 41 -18.81 -12.36 -4.14
CA SER A 41 -19.88 -13.19 -4.67
C SER A 41 -21.22 -12.42 -4.64
N LYS A 42 -21.70 -12.10 -5.84
CA LYS A 42 -23.08 -11.77 -6.26
C LYS A 42 -23.99 -10.97 -5.30
N LYS A 43 -24.20 -9.71 -5.70
CA LYS A 43 -25.44 -8.90 -5.66
C LYS A 43 -26.26 -8.92 -4.36
N GLN A 44 -26.13 -7.87 -3.55
CA GLN A 44 -27.30 -7.19 -2.97
C GLN A 44 -27.09 -5.68 -2.96
N LYS A 45 -28.07 -4.94 -3.51
CA LYS A 45 -28.17 -3.48 -3.40
C LYS A 45 -28.47 -3.14 -1.94
N SER A 46 -27.58 -2.42 -1.27
CA SER A 46 -27.92 -1.74 -0.02
C SER A 46 -27.12 -0.46 0.11
N ASN A 47 -27.86 0.61 0.38
CA ASN A 47 -27.40 2.00 0.41
C ASN A 47 -26.73 2.32 1.76
N ASN A 48 -25.64 1.60 2.09
CA ASN A 48 -24.91 1.80 3.34
C ASN A 48 -23.56 2.43 3.05
N GLN A 49 -23.42 3.72 3.37
CA GLN A 49 -22.13 4.38 3.51
C GLN A 49 -21.23 3.48 4.37
N HIS A 50 -20.14 2.98 3.79
CA HIS A 50 -19.21 2.13 4.52
C HIS A 50 -18.66 2.92 5.71
N ASN A 51 -18.87 2.39 6.92
CA ASN A 51 -18.29 2.97 8.13
C ASN A 51 -16.77 2.98 7.97
N LEU A 52 -16.14 4.17 7.98
CA LEU A 52 -14.69 4.35 7.85
C LEU A 52 -13.91 3.58 8.94
N THR A 53 -14.60 3.20 10.01
CA THR A 53 -14.09 2.39 11.11
C THR A 53 -13.94 0.91 10.78
N LYS A 54 -14.49 0.39 9.66
CA LYS A 54 -14.25 -1.00 9.23
C LYS A 54 -12.80 -1.23 8.75
N TYR A 55 -12.11 -0.16 8.35
CA TYR A 55 -10.69 -0.18 7.95
C TYR A 55 -9.74 -0.26 9.14
N PHE A 56 -10.16 0.26 10.30
CA PHE A 56 -9.52 -0.02 11.57
C PHE A 56 -10.08 -1.34 12.07
N SER A 57 -9.42 -2.46 11.71
CA SER A 57 -9.67 -3.72 12.40
C SER A 57 -9.62 -3.42 13.90
N GLN A 58 -10.74 -3.60 14.60
CA GLN A 58 -10.74 -3.59 16.06
C GLN A 58 -9.57 -4.47 16.49
N LYS A 59 -8.72 -3.98 17.39
CA LYS A 59 -7.64 -4.76 18.01
C LYS A 59 -8.26 -6.01 18.64
N THR A 60 -8.39 -7.07 17.84
CA THR A 60 -8.55 -8.43 18.32
C THR A 60 -7.19 -8.78 18.89
N GLY A 61 -7.14 -9.35 20.10
CA GLY A 61 -5.89 -9.62 20.83
C GLY A 61 -4.92 -10.60 20.14
N ASP A 62 -5.15 -10.94 18.88
CA ASP A 62 -4.40 -11.89 18.05
C ASP A 62 -3.27 -11.23 17.23
N GLY A 63 -2.95 -9.96 17.46
CA GLY A 63 -1.91 -9.24 16.72
C GLY A 63 -2.27 -8.96 15.26
N LEU A 64 -1.26 -8.59 14.44
CA LEU A 64 -1.46 -8.34 13.01
C LEU A 64 -1.46 -9.64 12.20
N SER A 65 -2.44 -9.78 11.33
CA SER A 65 -2.42 -10.81 10.29
C SER A 65 -1.32 -10.53 9.25
N GLU A 66 -0.80 -11.59 8.61
CA GLU A 66 0.18 -11.48 7.52
C GLU A 66 -0.29 -10.52 6.40
N LYS A 67 -1.59 -10.53 6.10
CA LYS A 67 -2.19 -9.61 5.13
C LYS A 67 -2.05 -8.14 5.55
N GLN A 68 -2.30 -7.83 6.82
CA GLN A 68 -2.15 -6.47 7.35
C GLN A 68 -0.69 -6.03 7.35
N ILE A 69 0.23 -6.92 7.76
CA ILE A 69 1.68 -6.66 7.71
C ILE A 69 2.12 -6.32 6.29
N ASN A 70 1.68 -7.11 5.30
CA ASN A 70 2.00 -6.86 3.90
C ASN A 70 1.43 -5.53 3.39
N ILE A 71 0.22 -5.15 3.80
CA ILE A 71 -0.35 -3.84 3.46
C ILE A 71 0.49 -2.69 4.04
N ILE A 72 0.93 -2.80 5.29
CA ILE A 72 1.79 -1.80 5.93
C ILE A 72 3.13 -1.71 5.18
N ASN A 73 3.78 -2.84 4.87
CA ASN A 73 5.03 -2.88 4.11
C ASN A 73 4.91 -2.20 2.74
N ILE A 74 3.85 -2.49 1.99
CA ILE A 74 3.60 -1.88 0.67
C ILE A 74 3.37 -0.37 0.80
N THR A 75 2.66 0.06 1.84
CA THR A 75 2.38 1.48 2.08
C THR A 75 3.66 2.23 2.43
N LEU A 76 4.49 1.68 3.33
CA LEU A 76 5.81 2.22 3.65
C LEU A 76 6.70 2.28 2.42
N LEU A 77 6.74 1.23 1.61
CA LEU A 77 7.52 1.22 0.37
C LEU A 77 7.08 2.35 -0.57
N LYS A 78 5.77 2.49 -0.78
CA LYS A 78 5.21 3.58 -1.60
C LYS A 78 5.62 4.94 -1.06
N ASP A 79 5.45 5.18 0.24
CA ASP A 79 5.82 6.46 0.86
C ASP A 79 7.32 6.75 0.72
N PHE A 80 8.18 5.74 0.90
CA PHE A 80 9.63 5.92 0.79
C PHE A 80 10.06 6.30 -0.63
N VAL A 81 9.52 5.59 -1.63
CA VAL A 81 9.81 5.88 -3.05
C VAL A 81 9.25 7.23 -3.46
N MET A 82 8.00 7.51 -3.09
CA MET A 82 7.26 8.69 -3.56
C MET A 82 7.73 9.98 -2.90
N CYS A 83 8.06 9.93 -1.62
CA CYS A 83 8.53 11.09 -0.86
C CYS A 83 10.06 11.22 -0.89
N GLY A 84 10.78 10.33 -1.60
CA GLY A 84 12.24 10.33 -1.65
C GLY A 84 12.90 10.09 -0.28
N ILE A 85 12.22 9.35 0.60
CA ILE A 85 12.73 9.03 1.93
C ILE A 85 13.78 7.94 1.77
N SER A 86 14.99 8.17 2.30
CA SER A 86 16.03 7.16 2.30
C SER A 86 15.60 5.94 3.12
N PHE A 87 15.71 4.74 2.52
CA PHE A 87 15.46 3.46 3.20
C PHE A 87 16.26 3.28 4.49
N SER A 88 17.37 3.98 4.66
CA SER A 88 18.13 3.99 5.93
C SER A 88 17.31 4.41 7.15
N ILE A 89 16.21 5.14 6.95
CA ILE A 89 15.36 5.64 8.03
C ILE A 89 14.60 4.49 8.71
N ILE A 90 14.31 3.38 8.02
CA ILE A 90 13.57 2.26 8.62
C ILE A 90 14.30 1.60 9.80
N GLU A 91 15.64 1.73 9.84
CA GLU A 91 16.50 1.21 10.91
C GLU A 91 16.83 2.26 11.97
N ASN A 92 16.36 3.50 11.82
CA ASN A 92 16.55 4.54 12.80
C ASN A 92 15.67 4.30 14.02
N LEU A 93 16.25 4.31 15.23
CA LEU A 93 15.53 4.04 16.48
C LEU A 93 14.32 4.94 16.70
N TYR A 94 14.39 6.23 16.32
CA TYR A 94 13.25 7.15 16.45
C TYR A 94 12.12 6.82 15.47
N PHE A 95 12.47 6.29 14.30
CA PHE A 95 11.47 5.87 13.32
C PHE A 95 10.82 4.54 13.71
N ILE A 96 11.59 3.62 14.29
CA ILE A 96 11.06 2.38 14.87
C ILE A 96 10.12 2.72 16.03
N ASP A 97 10.51 3.62 16.93
CA ASP A 97 9.69 4.09 18.06
C ASP A 97 8.38 4.75 17.57
N LEU A 98 8.46 5.56 16.50
CA LEU A 98 7.28 6.11 15.83
C LEU A 98 6.35 5.00 15.33
N LEU A 99 6.88 4.00 14.62
CA LEU A 99 6.08 2.90 14.07
C LEU A 99 5.47 2.03 15.17
N GLN A 100 6.20 1.75 16.25
CA GLN A 100 5.67 1.03 17.41
C GLN A 100 4.58 1.83 18.15
N THR A 101 4.72 3.16 18.21
CA THR A 101 3.71 4.03 18.80
C THR A 101 2.42 4.05 17.97
N LEU A 102 2.55 4.05 16.64
CA LEU A 102 1.40 3.99 15.72
C LEU A 102 0.78 2.60 15.64
N CYS A 103 1.61 1.55 15.67
CA CYS A 103 1.22 0.17 15.52
C CYS A 103 2.14 -0.75 16.35
N SER A 104 1.76 -0.99 17.61
CA SER A 104 2.54 -1.78 18.58
C SER A 104 2.85 -3.21 18.14
N ASP A 105 2.00 -3.77 17.27
CA ASP A 105 2.02 -5.18 16.88
C ASP A 105 2.72 -5.39 15.53
N TYR A 106 3.36 -4.33 14.99
CA TYR A 106 4.07 -4.35 13.72
C TYR A 106 5.58 -4.44 13.92
N ASP A 107 6.18 -5.52 13.42
CA ASP A 107 7.63 -5.66 13.34
C ASP A 107 8.17 -4.98 12.08
N THR A 108 8.98 -3.95 12.29
CA THR A 108 9.65 -3.21 11.22
C THR A 108 10.55 -4.11 10.37
N PRO A 109 10.40 -4.12 9.04
CA PRO A 109 11.29 -4.87 8.16
C PRO A 109 12.67 -4.23 8.10
N SER A 110 13.69 -5.04 7.82
CA SER A 110 15.02 -4.51 7.54
C SER A 110 15.03 -3.66 6.27
N ARG A 111 16.01 -2.75 6.17
CA ARG A 111 16.22 -1.95 4.96
C ARG A 111 16.34 -2.80 3.70
N LYS A 112 17.02 -3.95 3.78
CA LYS A 112 17.21 -4.85 2.63
C LYS A 112 15.88 -5.39 2.11
N ILE A 113 15.00 -5.80 3.03
CA ILE A 113 13.69 -6.33 2.69
C ILE A 113 12.80 -5.23 2.09
N LEU A 114 12.87 -4.01 2.65
CA LEU A 114 12.07 -2.90 2.17
C LEU A 114 12.57 -2.34 0.83
N ALA A 115 13.87 -2.37 0.56
CA ALA A 115 14.47 -1.84 -0.67
C ALA A 115 14.40 -2.81 -1.87
N GLY A 116 14.09 -4.10 -1.65
CA GLY A 116 14.06 -5.14 -2.68
C GLY A 116 15.31 -6.00 -2.72
#